data_AF-A0A0N4YQY6-F1
#
_entry.id   AF-A0A0N4YQY6-F1
#
_cell.length_a   1.000
_cell.length_b   1.000
_cell.length_c   1.000
_cell.angle_alpha   90.00
_cell.angle_beta   90.00
_cell.angle_gamma   90.00
#
_symmetry.space_group_name_H-M   'P 1'
#
loop_
_entity.id
_entity.type
_entity.pdbx_description
1 polymer ?
#
loop_
_entity_poly.entity_id
_entity_poly.type
_entity_poly.pdbx_seq_one_letter_code
_entity_poly.pdbx_strand_id
1 'polypeptide(L)'
;MSKQAAKEDTWAFQPIGAPFPEHPIRVPGQQNMYVALWYKYGKPIHGRAWNNNGGVECSFPYKKAELTTKRELEGHIQILTYKGNFKTLGYWLVY
;
A
#
# COMPACT_ATOMS: atom_id res chain seq x y z
N MET A 1 -23.63 -25.78 -3.97
CA MET A 1 -23.11 -24.52 -3.39
C MET A 1 -22.21 -23.87 -4.42
N SER A 2 -22.46 -22.63 -4.82
CA SER A 2 -21.53 -21.91 -5.71
C SER A 2 -20.25 -21.58 -4.94
N LYS A 3 -19.10 -21.89 -5.52
CA LYS A 3 -17.79 -21.55 -4.96
C LYS A 3 -17.65 -20.03 -5.11
N GLN A 4 -17.80 -19.27 -4.02
CA GLN A 4 -17.57 -17.82 -4.06
C GLN A 4 -16.10 -17.57 -4.41
N ALA A 5 -15.86 -16.86 -5.52
CA ALA A 5 -14.51 -16.54 -5.95
C ALA A 5 -13.83 -15.60 -4.95
N ALA A 6 -12.51 -15.74 -4.80
CA ALA A 6 -11.72 -14.78 -4.04
C ALA A 6 -11.84 -13.38 -4.66
N LYS A 7 -11.94 -12.36 -3.80
CA LYS A 7 -11.92 -10.97 -4.21
C LYS A 7 -10.49 -10.54 -4.59
N GLU A 8 -10.39 -9.44 -5.32
CA GLU A 8 -9.11 -8.80 -5.63
C GLU A 8 -8.59 -7.98 -4.43
N ASP A 9 -7.31 -7.66 -4.47
CA ASP A 9 -6.66 -6.78 -3.49
C ASP A 9 -7.26 -5.37 -3.50
N THR A 10 -7.35 -4.77 -2.31
CA THR A 10 -7.83 -3.39 -2.17
C THR A 10 -6.66 -2.43 -1.96
N TRP A 11 -6.44 -1.57 -2.95
CA TRP A 11 -5.42 -0.52 -2.93
C TRP A 11 -6.07 0.84 -2.62
N ALA A 12 -5.90 1.31 -1.38
CA ALA A 12 -6.49 2.57 -0.95
C ALA A 12 -5.65 3.75 -1.43
N PHE A 13 -6.26 4.69 -2.16
CA PHE A 13 -5.61 5.95 -2.53
C PHE A 13 -5.20 6.74 -1.29
N GLN A 14 -3.94 7.14 -1.24
CA GLN A 14 -3.32 7.74 -0.08
C GLN A 14 -2.52 8.99 -0.46
N PRO A 15 -3.00 10.19 -0.09
CA PRO A 15 -2.20 11.40 -0.16
C PRO A 15 -0.98 11.32 0.76
N ILE A 16 0.19 11.70 0.24
CA ILE A 16 1.43 11.74 1.03
C ILE A 16 1.30 12.84 2.10
N GLY A 17 1.67 12.50 3.34
CA GLY A 17 1.56 13.35 4.53
C GLY A 17 0.21 13.27 5.26
N ALA A 18 -0.82 12.67 4.66
CA ALA A 18 -2.08 12.41 5.35
C ALA A 18 -1.99 11.14 6.22
N PRO A 19 -2.88 10.95 7.22
CA PRO A 19 -2.94 9.72 8.01
C PRO A 19 -3.16 8.48 7.15
N PHE A 20 -2.68 7.33 7.63
CA PHE A 20 -2.88 6.03 6.98
C PHE A 20 -4.37 5.70 6.80
N PRO A 21 -4.73 4.93 5.77
CA PRO A 21 -6.09 4.43 5.61
C PRO A 21 -6.36 3.32 6.63
N GLU A 22 -7.61 2.89 6.76
CA GLU A 22 -7.97 1.79 7.66
C GLU A 22 -7.37 0.45 7.22
N HIS A 23 -6.99 -0.37 8.20
CA HIS A 23 -6.45 -1.72 8.00
C HIS A 23 -5.28 -1.81 7.00
N PRO A 24 -4.25 -0.95 7.11
CA PRO A 24 -3.10 -1.03 6.22
C PRO A 24 -2.29 -2.27 6.55
N ILE A 25 -1.78 -2.92 5.50
CA ILE A 25 -1.00 -4.13 5.65
C ILE A 25 0.45 -3.82 6.00
N ARG A 26 0.91 -4.35 7.14
CA ARG A 26 2.30 -4.26 7.60
C ARG A 26 3.18 -5.30 6.92
N VAL A 27 4.44 -4.92 6.68
CA VAL A 27 5.49 -5.85 6.29
C VAL A 27 5.84 -6.74 7.49
N PRO A 28 5.95 -8.07 7.31
CA PRO A 28 6.29 -9.01 8.37
C PRO A 28 7.59 -8.65 9.09
N GLY A 29 7.60 -8.76 10.41
CA GLY A 29 8.77 -8.43 11.24
C GLY A 29 9.12 -6.95 11.28
N GLN A 30 8.36 -6.07 10.62
CA GLN A 30 8.57 -4.62 10.62
C GLN A 30 7.46 -3.91 11.40
N GLN A 31 7.86 -3.10 12.38
CA GLN A 31 6.90 -2.41 13.26
C GLN A 31 6.17 -1.25 12.55
N ASN A 32 6.86 -0.55 11.66
CA ASN A 32 6.39 0.68 11.03
C ASN A 32 6.67 0.69 9.52
N MET A 33 6.37 -0.42 8.83
CA MET A 33 6.53 -0.50 7.38
C MET A 33 5.30 -1.16 6.77
N TYR A 34 4.80 -0.58 5.69
CA TYR A 34 3.55 -0.96 5.04
C TYR A 34 3.75 -1.13 3.53
N VAL A 35 2.96 -2.02 2.94
CA VAL A 35 3.01 -2.30 1.49
C VAL A 35 2.37 -1.14 0.73
N ALA A 36 3.12 -0.55 -0.20
CA ALA A 36 2.71 0.61 -0.97
C ALA A 36 2.88 0.39 -2.47
N LEU A 37 2.08 1.09 -3.26
CA LEU A 37 2.06 1.05 -4.72
C LEU A 37 2.00 2.47 -5.28
N TRP A 38 2.80 2.73 -6.31
CA TRP A 38 2.80 3.97 -7.06
C TRP A 38 2.78 3.66 -8.56
N TYR A 39 2.20 4.54 -9.36
CA TYR A 39 2.15 4.39 -10.81
C TYR A 39 2.96 5.49 -11.48
N LYS A 40 3.79 5.10 -12.45
CA LYS A 40 4.47 6.04 -13.33
C LYS A 40 4.25 5.65 -14.78
N TYR A 41 3.60 6.52 -15.55
CA TYR A 41 3.22 6.26 -16.95
C TYR A 41 2.47 4.93 -17.14
N GLY A 42 1.51 4.65 -16.25
CA GLY A 42 0.70 3.43 -16.29
C GLY A 42 1.42 2.16 -15.80
N LYS A 43 2.70 2.24 -15.38
CA LYS A 43 3.44 1.10 -14.84
C LYS A 43 3.38 1.06 -13.32
N PRO A 44 2.97 -0.07 -12.70
CA PRO A 44 2.96 -0.22 -11.25
C PRO A 44 4.38 -0.38 -10.71
N ILE A 45 4.67 0.31 -9.61
CA ILE A 45 5.93 0.25 -8.89
C ILE A 45 5.60 0.04 -7.41
N HIS A 46 5.95 -1.13 -6.88
CA HIS A 46 5.82 -1.39 -5.46
C HIS A 46 6.92 -0.68 -4.67
N GLY A 47 6.58 -0.27 -3.46
CA GLY A 47 7.49 0.38 -2.53
C GLY A 47 7.04 0.17 -1.09
N ARG A 48 7.53 1.04 -0.21
CA ARG A 48 7.20 0.99 1.22
C ARG A 48 6.65 2.33 1.68
N ALA A 49 5.74 2.27 2.64
CA ALA A 49 5.29 3.43 3.40
C ALA A 49 5.55 3.24 4.89
N TRP A 50 5.68 4.33 5.63
CA TRP A 50 5.79 4.33 7.09
C TRP A 50 5.08 5.54 7.69
N ASN A 51 4.76 5.44 8.98
CA ASN A 51 4.22 6.56 9.72
C ASN A 51 5.36 7.45 10.22
N ASN A 52 5.30 8.73 9.92
CA ASN A 52 6.10 9.76 10.57
C ASN A 52 5.16 10.87 11.08
N ASN A 53 5.15 11.10 12.40
CA ASN A 53 4.31 12.10 13.06
C ASN A 53 2.81 12.06 12.65
N GLY A 54 2.27 10.86 12.44
CA GLY A 54 0.87 10.66 12.05
C GLY A 54 0.60 10.79 10.55
N GLY A 55 1.58 11.22 9.75
CA GLY A 55 1.50 11.29 8.30
C GLY A 55 2.16 10.10 7.61
N VAL A 56 1.65 9.75 6.43
CA VAL A 56 2.27 8.77 5.53
C VAL A 56 3.50 9.38 4.87
N GLU A 57 4.65 8.77 5.10
CA GLU A 57 5.84 8.91 4.26
C GLU A 57 6.07 7.62 3.49
N CYS A 58 6.89 7.70 2.43
CA CYS A 58 7.08 6.58 1.52
C CYS A 58 8.39 6.64 0.74
N SER A 59 8.74 5.51 0.13
CA SER A 59 9.92 5.37 -0.70
C SER A 59 9.67 4.35 -1.82
N PHE A 60 10.00 4.76 -3.04
CA PHE A 60 9.88 3.96 -4.25
C PHE A 60 11.16 3.99 -5.08
N PRO A 61 11.63 2.83 -5.59
CA PRO A 61 12.74 2.80 -6.53
C PRO A 61 12.24 3.16 -7.94
N TYR A 62 12.88 4.14 -8.58
CA TYR A 62 12.61 4.47 -9.98
C TYR A 62 13.87 4.94 -10.71
N LYS A 63 14.21 4.29 -11.84
CA LYS A 63 15.37 4.64 -12.69
C LYS A 63 16.68 4.84 -11.89
N LYS A 64 16.98 3.89 -10.98
CA LYS A 64 18.17 3.91 -10.10
C LYS A 64 18.20 5.06 -9.07
N ALA A 65 17.09 5.77 -8.88
CA ALA A 65 16.91 6.74 -7.81
C ALA A 65 15.88 6.23 -6.78
N GLU A 66 16.00 6.72 -5.56
CA GLU A 66 14.96 6.60 -4.53
C GLU A 66 14.10 7.87 -4.58
N LEU A 67 12.79 7.69 -4.76
CA LEU A 67 11.82 8.79 -4.75
C LEU A 67 11.02 8.74 -3.45
N THR A 68 10.94 9.85 -2.74
CA THR A 68 10.31 9.92 -1.41
C THR A 68 9.37 11.11 -1.27
N THR A 69 9.55 12.15 -2.08
CA THR A 69 8.84 13.40 -1.88
C THR A 69 7.49 13.40 -2.60
N LYS A 70 6.56 14.19 -2.04
CA LYS A 70 5.24 14.43 -2.65
C LYS A 70 5.33 14.93 -4.09
N ARG A 71 6.34 15.73 -4.42
CA ARG A 71 6.54 16.29 -5.77
C ARG A 71 6.99 15.22 -6.76
N GLU A 72 7.93 14.36 -6.39
CA GLU A 72 8.43 13.28 -7.25
C GLU A 72 7.36 12.22 -7.53
N LEU A 73 6.53 11.96 -6.52
CA LEU A 73 5.51 10.91 -6.54
C LEU A 73 4.11 11.43 -6.93
N GLU A 74 4.03 12.62 -7.52
CA GLU A 74 2.77 13.17 -8.08
C GLU A 74 1.63 13.29 -7.03
N GLY A 75 1.99 13.54 -5.77
CA GLY A 75 1.07 13.88 -4.71
C GLY A 75 0.49 12.71 -3.90
N HIS A 76 0.44 11.51 -4.48
CA HIS A 76 -0.31 10.39 -3.92
C HIS A 76 0.26 9.04 -4.32
N ILE A 77 0.00 8.05 -3.47
CA ILE A 77 0.33 6.64 -3.66
C ILE A 77 -0.90 5.80 -3.33
N GLN A 78 -0.75 4.49 -3.31
CA GLN A 78 -1.75 3.56 -2.80
C GLN A 78 -1.16 2.69 -1.70
N ILE A 79 -1.95 2.38 -0.68
CA ILE A 79 -1.59 1.47 0.41
C ILE A 79 -2.44 0.21 0.30
N LEU A 80 -1.81 -0.96 0.41
CA LEU A 80 -2.54 -2.21 0.47
C LEU A 80 -3.32 -2.28 1.78
N THR A 81 -4.62 -2.55 1.67
CA THR A 81 -5.50 -2.70 2.84
C THR A 81 -6.17 -4.06 2.85
N TYR A 82 -6.49 -4.54 4.04
CA TYR A 82 -7.17 -5.82 4.23
C TYR A 82 -8.28 -5.67 5.27
N LYS A 83 -9.48 -5.33 4.80
CA LYS A 83 -10.66 -5.15 5.64
C LYS A 83 -11.58 -6.37 5.53
N GLY A 84 -11.39 -7.33 6.42
CA GLY A 84 -12.21 -8.54 6.47
C GLY A 84 -11.42 -9.76 6.93
N ASN A 85 -11.83 -10.93 6.47
CA ASN A 85 -11.15 -12.20 6.71
C ASN A 85 -11.36 -13.17 5.54
N PHE A 86 -10.76 -14.36 5.63
CA PHE A 86 -10.86 -15.40 4.60
C PHE A 86 -12.31 -15.72 4.19
N LYS A 87 -13.27 -15.70 5.11
CA LYS A 87 -14.68 -16.00 4.80
C LYS A 87 -15.35 -14.90 3.97
N THR A 88 -14.95 -13.64 4.16
CA THR A 88 -15.55 -12.48 3.48
C THR A 88 -14.84 -12.08 2.19
N LEU A 89 -13.54 -12.39 2.10
CA LEU A 89 -12.66 -12.00 0.99
C LEU A 89 -12.25 -13.19 0.11
N GLY A 90 -12.30 -14.42 0.64
CA GLY A 90 -11.88 -15.64 -0.09
C GLY A 90 -10.37 -15.80 -0.23
N TYR A 91 -9.58 -14.91 0.40
CA TYR A 91 -8.13 -14.98 0.46
C TYR A 91 -7.62 -14.47 1.81
N TRP A 92 -6.33 -14.70 2.05
CA TRP A 92 -5.55 -14.18 3.17
C TRP A 92 -4.13 -13.94 2.67
N LEU A 93 -3.42 -12.99 3.26
CA LEU A 93 -2.04 -12.67 2.89
C LEU A 93 -1.09 -13.58 3.67
N VAL A 94 -0.16 -14.21 2.96
CA VAL A 94 0.87 -15.09 3.51
C VAL A 94 2.21 -14.37 3.41
N TYR A 95 3.05 -14.59 4.42
CA TYR A 95 4.27 -13.86 4.70
C TYR A 95 5.39 -14.79 5.10
#